data_AF-A0AAW4HDX3-F1
#
_entry.id   AF-A0AAW4HDX3-F1
#
_cell.length_a   1.000
_cell.length_b   1.000
_cell.length_c   1.000
_cell.angle_alpha   90.00
_cell.angle_beta   90.00
_cell.angle_gamma   90.00
#
_symmetry.space_group_name_H-M   'P 1'
#
loop_
_entity.id
_entity.type
_entity.pdbx_description
1 polymer ?
#
loop_
_entity_poly.entity_id
_entity_poly.type
_entity_poly.pdbx_seq_one_letter_code
_entity_poly.pdbx_strand_id
1 'polypeptide(L)' 'MNTVTKHQPQNNGQRVSEVMCLCGHRICDSEGIIRSRCVKLLEGEALCRCKRWVKVPVVKKA' A
#
# COMPACT_ATOMS: atom_id res chain seq x y z
N MET A 1 -5.71 -27.06 -3.73
CA MET A 1 -6.21 -26.16 -4.79
C MET A 1 -6.38 -24.78 -4.14
N ASN A 2 -5.41 -23.87 -4.29
CA ASN A 2 -5.44 -22.59 -3.58
C ASN A 2 -6.19 -21.57 -4.44
N THR A 3 -7.48 -21.37 -4.16
CA THR A 3 -8.30 -20.37 -4.84
C THR A 3 -7.91 -18.98 -4.35
N VAL A 4 -7.01 -18.32 -5.07
CA VAL A 4 -6.77 -16.87 -4.92
C VAL A 4 -8.01 -16.15 -5.45
N THR A 5 -8.89 -15.72 -4.56
CA THR A 5 -9.98 -14.80 -4.88
C THR A 5 -9.34 -13.47 -5.29
N LYS A 6 -9.40 -13.14 -6.58
CA LYS A 6 -9.01 -11.82 -7.09
C LYS A 6 -9.97 -10.79 -6.47
N HIS A 7 -9.50 -10.06 -5.46
CA HIS A 7 -10.21 -8.88 -4.98
C HIS A 7 -10.33 -7.90 -6.16
N GLN A 8 -11.56 -7.67 -6.62
CA GLN A 8 -11.86 -6.56 -7.54
C GLN A 8 -11.58 -5.24 -6.83
N PRO A 9 -10.84 -4.30 -7.44
CA PRO A 9 -10.67 -2.97 -6.87
C PRO A 9 -12.02 -2.27 -6.88
N GLN A 10 -12.53 -1.94 -5.70
CA GLN A 10 -13.66 -1.03 -5.55
C GLN A 10 -13.20 0.36 -6.04
N ASN A 11 -13.64 0.74 -7.24
CA ASN A 11 -13.40 2.04 -7.86
C ASN A 11 -14.15 3.14 -7.10
N ASN A 12 -13.61 3.54 -5.94
CA ASN A 12 -13.84 4.87 -5.39
C ASN A 12 -12.70 5.73 -5.94
N GLY A 13 -12.98 6.59 -6.92
CA GLY A 13 -12.01 7.37 -7.70
C GLY A 13 -11.12 8.39 -6.94
N GLN A 14 -10.78 8.14 -5.67
CA GLN A 14 -9.73 8.87 -4.98
C GLN A 14 -8.36 8.40 -5.48
N ARG A 15 -7.84 9.12 -6.50
CA ARG A 15 -6.41 9.03 -6.84
C ARG A 15 -5.59 9.49 -5.64
N VAL A 16 -4.73 8.61 -5.15
CA VAL A 16 -3.78 8.91 -4.07
C VAL A 16 -2.40 9.14 -4.67
N SER A 17 -1.59 9.98 -4.05
CA SER A 17 -0.21 10.20 -4.50
C SER A 17 0.59 8.91 -4.37
N GLU A 18 1.33 8.53 -5.42
CA GLU A 18 2.24 7.39 -5.37
C GLU A 18 3.29 7.60 -4.27
N VAL A 19 3.60 6.53 -3.53
CA VAL A 19 4.62 6.56 -2.48
C VAL A 19 5.81 5.74 -2.93
N MET A 20 6.94 6.42 -3.13
CA MET A 20 8.23 5.78 -3.40
C MET A 20 9.15 5.88 -2.18
N CYS A 21 9.84 4.78 -1.89
CA CYS A 21 10.95 4.81 -0.95
C CYS A 21 12.17 5.47 -1.60
N LEU A 22 13.05 6.07 -0.80
CA LEU A 22 14.32 6.64 -1.26
C LEU A 22 15.24 5.62 -1.95
N CYS A 23 15.03 4.32 -1.76
CA CYS A 23 15.75 3.27 -2.50
C CYS A 23 15.17 2.97 -3.90
N GLY A 24 14.19 3.75 -4.36
CA GLY A 24 13.53 3.57 -5.67
C GLY A 24 12.38 2.56 -5.70
N HIS A 25 12.12 1.84 -4.60
CA HIS A 25 10.98 0.92 -4.53
C HIS A 25 9.65 1.68 -4.42
N ARG A 26 8.71 1.40 -5.33
CA ARG A 26 7.31 1.85 -5.24
C ARG A 26 6.57 1.06 -4.16
N ILE A 27 6.15 1.74 -3.11
CA ILE A 27 5.47 1.14 -1.95
C ILE A 27 3.96 1.22 -2.08
N CYS A 28 3.42 2.34 -2.58
CA CYS A 28 2.00 2.52 -2.88
C CYS A 28 1.85 3.07 -4.28
N ASP A 29 0.95 2.50 -5.07
CA ASP A 29 0.59 3.04 -6.39
C ASP A 29 -0.51 4.11 -6.29
N SER A 30 -0.86 4.70 -7.44
CA SER A 30 -1.82 5.80 -7.52
C SER A 30 -3.27 5.37 -7.23
N GLU A 31 -3.52 4.06 -7.22
CA GLU A 31 -4.81 3.48 -6.85
C GLU A 31 -4.91 3.24 -5.33
N GLY A 32 -3.87 3.58 -4.57
CA GLY A 32 -3.82 3.37 -3.12
C GLY A 32 -3.47 1.94 -2.72
N ILE A 33 -3.01 1.09 -3.65
CA ILE A 33 -2.64 -0.29 -3.35
C ILE A 33 -1.21 -0.33 -2.79
N ILE A 34 -1.10 -0.79 -1.54
CA ILE A 34 0.18 -1.00 -0.88
C ILE A 34 0.80 -2.31 -1.39
N ARG A 35 1.99 -2.22 -1.98
CA ARG A 35 2.76 -3.36 -2.53
C ARG A 35 3.76 -3.96 -1.55
N SER A 36 3.78 -3.47 -0.32
CA SER A 36 4.59 -4.01 0.77
C SER A 36 3.97 -5.28 1.35
N ARG A 37 4.82 -6.22 1.81
CA ARG A 37 4.39 -7.42 2.53
C ARG A 37 4.07 -7.17 4.00
N CYS A 38 4.66 -6.13 4.59
CA CYS A 38 4.46 -5.79 5.99
C CYS A 38 3.93 -4.36 6.09
N VAL A 39 2.81 -4.20 6.78
CA VAL A 39 2.11 -2.92 6.95
C VAL A 39 1.66 -2.80 8.40
N LYS A 40 1.90 -1.63 8.99
CA LYS A 40 1.40 -1.19 10.29
C LYS A 40 0.18 -0.31 10.04
N LEU A 41 -1.00 -0.90 10.16
CA LEU A 41 -2.26 -0.25 9.79
C LEU A 41 -2.62 0.95 10.69
N LEU A 42 -2.25 0.90 11.97
CA LEU A 42 -2.56 1.98 12.92
C LEU A 42 -1.62 3.18 12.72
N GLU A 43 -0.36 2.91 12.42
CA GLU A 43 0.69 3.92 12.23
C GLU A 43 0.75 4.47 10.81
N GLY A 44 0.06 3.82 9.87
CA GLY A 44 0.07 4.19 8.45
C GLY A 44 1.44 3.99 7.81
N GLU A 45 2.12 2.89 8.12
CA GLU A 45 3.49 2.62 7.66
C GLU A 45 3.61 1.28 6.96
N ALA A 46 4.44 1.23 5.92
CA ALA A 46 4.78 0.02 5.19
C ALA A 46 6.29 -0.20 5.18
N LEU A 47 6.73 -1.45 5.36
CA LEU A 47 8.14 -1.80 5.36
C LEU A 47 8.67 -2.00 3.93
N CYS A 48 9.60 -1.16 3.52
CA CYS A 48 10.31 -1.35 2.27
C CYS A 48 11.23 -2.58 2.30
N ARG A 49 11.60 -3.10 1.12
CA ARG A 49 12.61 -4.17 0.99
C ARG A 49 13.99 -3.76 1.54
N CYS A 50 14.30 -2.45 1.55
CA CYS A 50 15.51 -1.91 2.18
C CYS A 50 15.41 -1.79 3.72
N LYS A 51 14.36 -2.37 4.33
CA LYS A 51 14.10 -2.36 5.79
C LYS A 51 13.76 -0.99 6.38
N ARG A 52 13.37 -0.01 5.56
CA ARG A 52 12.88 1.30 6.01
C ARG A 52 11.36 1.30 6.12
N TRP A 53 10.83 1.80 7.22
CA TRP A 53 9.40 2.12 7.37
C TRP A 53 9.08 3.40 6.60
N VAL A 54 8.04 3.37 5.78
CA VAL A 54 7.62 4.49 4.93
C VAL A 54 6.14 4.77 5.16
N LYS A 55 5.78 6.05 5.33
CA LYS A 55 4.39 6.47 5.50
C LYS A 55 3.59 6.19 4.23
N VAL A 56 2.43 5.57 4.39
CA VAL A 56 1.52 5.22 3.30
C VAL A 56 0.09 5.63 3.66
N PRO A 57 -0.73 6.02 2.67
CA PRO A 57 -2.12 6.38 2.92
C PRO A 57 -2.91 5.11 3.28
N VAL A 58 -3.22 4.94 4.56
CA VAL A 58 -4.14 3.89 5.05
C VAL A 58 -5.46 4.57 5.36
N VAL A 59 -6.45 4.39 4.48
CA VAL A 59 -7.80 4.92 4.71
C VAL A 59 -8.48 4.03 5.74
N LYS A 60 -8.74 4.54 6.95
CA LYS A 60 -9.66 3.87 7.87
C LYS A 60 -11.06 4.00 7.27
N LYS A 61 -11.65 2.89 6.83
CA LYS A 61 -13.11 2.85 6.65
C LYS A 61 -13.71 2.92 8.06
N ALA A 62 -14.37 4.04 8.35
CA ALA A 62 -15.17 4.23 9.56
C ALA A 62 -16.40 3.32 9.53
#